data_AF-A0A7W4BQD7-F1
#
_entry.id   AF-A0A7W4BQD7-F1
#
_cell.length_a   1.000
_cell.length_b   1.000
_cell.length_c   1.000
_cell.angle_alpha   90.00
_cell.angle_beta   90.00
_cell.angle_gamma   90.00
#
_symmetry.space_group_name_H-M   'P 1'
#
loop_
_entity.id
_entity.type
_entity.pdbx_description
1 polymer ?
#
loop_
_entity_poly.entity_id
_entity_poly.type
_entity_poly.pdbx_seq_one_letter_code
_entity_poly.pdbx_strand_id
1 'polypeptide(L)'
;MENWLIGIVGALVSAICGGVVGHKLTIKLFNERSKLQKQAFWGEFELLMKRYSRCVPALINDYNNPLKNSYSGVPEFDMTIIDSLSTELCGSIELLNTDQRELIIGLKGIFTKIKSLSMKRNELFQQLISDCNESEIYQPMQFYTAQLLLDVIQIIFYTCKISDEKQNFTFGKYSVQDQAEVACRVSKIKYDKNFWQGIEQRLAAA
;
A
#
# COMPACT_ATOMS: atom_id res chain seq x y z
N MET A 1 -35.55 0.84 61.69
CA MET A 1 -34.13 0.58 61.34
C MET A 1 -33.96 -0.31 60.09
N GLU A 2 -34.97 -1.05 59.62
CA GLU A 2 -34.77 -1.91 58.43
C GLU A 2 -34.70 -1.15 57.10
N ASN A 3 -35.45 -0.05 56.95
CA ASN A 3 -35.55 0.66 55.66
C ASN A 3 -34.23 1.32 55.18
N TRP A 4 -33.39 1.81 56.10
CA TRP A 4 -32.10 2.42 55.71
C TRP A 4 -31.08 1.37 55.29
N LEU A 5 -31.11 0.19 55.92
CA LEU A 5 -30.20 -0.92 55.62
C LEU A 5 -30.55 -1.57 54.27
N ILE A 6 -31.84 -1.72 53.97
CA ILE A 6 -32.33 -2.14 52.64
C ILE A 6 -31.92 -1.15 51.56
N GLY A 7 -32.01 0.17 51.82
CA GLY A 7 -31.58 1.21 50.89
C GLY A 7 -30.08 1.16 50.58
N ILE A 8 -29.23 0.94 51.60
CA ILE A 8 -27.77 0.82 51.43
C ILE A 8 -27.41 -0.43 50.65
N VAL A 9 -28.00 -1.59 50.99
CA VAL A 9 -27.76 -2.85 50.28
C VAL A 9 -28.23 -2.74 48.83
N GLY A 10 -29.41 -2.17 48.59
CA GLY A 10 -29.93 -1.93 47.23
C GLY A 10 -29.04 -1.01 46.40
N ALA A 11 -28.51 0.06 47.01
CA ALA A 11 -27.56 0.96 46.34
C ALA A 11 -26.22 0.27 46.02
N LEU A 12 -25.68 -0.53 46.94
CA LEU A 12 -24.46 -1.31 46.72
C LEU A 12 -24.62 -2.34 45.59
N VAL A 13 -25.71 -3.11 45.59
CA VAL A 13 -25.99 -4.08 44.53
C VAL A 13 -26.15 -3.36 43.19
N SER A 14 -26.86 -2.24 43.16
CA SER A 14 -27.03 -1.44 41.94
C SER A 14 -25.71 -0.87 41.42
N ALA A 15 -24.83 -0.40 42.31
CA ALA A 15 -23.50 0.08 41.94
C ALA A 15 -22.60 -1.03 41.39
N ILE A 16 -22.63 -2.21 42.00
CA ILE A 16 -21.88 -3.39 41.52
C ILE A 16 -22.41 -3.84 40.16
N CYS A 17 -23.73 -4.00 40.02
CA CYS A 17 -24.36 -4.38 38.75
C CYS A 17 -24.07 -3.35 37.66
N GLY A 18 -24.21 -2.05 37.95
CA GLY A 18 -23.89 -0.96 37.04
C GLY A 18 -22.41 -0.97 36.63
N GLY A 19 -21.49 -1.18 37.57
CA GLY A 19 -20.05 -1.31 37.31
C GLY A 19 -19.71 -2.49 36.40
N VAL A 20 -20.30 -3.66 36.64
CA VAL A 20 -20.09 -4.86 35.81
C VAL A 20 -20.63 -4.65 34.40
N VAL A 21 -21.85 -4.10 34.26
CA VAL A 21 -22.44 -3.81 32.94
C VAL A 21 -21.62 -2.77 32.19
N GLY A 22 -21.22 -1.68 32.86
CA GLY A 22 -20.39 -0.63 32.28
C GLY A 22 -19.04 -1.17 31.80
N HIS A 23 -18.36 -1.99 32.62
CA HIS A 23 -17.10 -2.61 32.24
C HIS A 23 -17.23 -3.53 31.02
N LYS A 24 -18.26 -4.39 30.99
CA LYS A 24 -18.54 -5.25 29.84
C LYS A 24 -18.83 -4.46 28.57
N LEU A 25 -19.59 -3.37 28.67
CA LEU A 25 -19.90 -2.49 27.55
C LEU A 25 -18.64 -1.80 27.02
N THR A 26 -17.77 -1.31 27.90
CA THR A 26 -16.48 -0.71 27.53
C THR A 26 -15.58 -1.71 26.81
N ILE A 27 -15.42 -2.93 27.31
CA ILE A 27 -14.63 -3.97 26.62
C ILE A 27 -15.23 -4.28 25.24
N LYS A 28 -16.56 -4.40 25.15
CA LYS A 28 -17.23 -4.70 23.89
C LYS A 28 -16.98 -3.60 22.86
N LEU A 29 -17.17 -2.32 23.24
CA LEU A 29 -16.93 -1.18 22.35
C LEU A 29 -15.46 -1.07 21.93
N PHE A 30 -14.54 -1.34 22.84
CA PHE A 30 -13.10 -1.36 22.53
C PHE A 30 -12.77 -2.43 21.48
N ASN A 31 -13.27 -3.65 21.65
CA ASN A 31 -13.05 -4.74 20.70
C ASN A 31 -13.70 -4.47 19.34
N GLU A 32 -14.91 -3.91 19.32
CA GLU A 32 -15.59 -3.49 18.09
C GLU A 32 -14.80 -2.41 17.34
N ARG A 33 -14.30 -1.39 18.06
CA ARG A 33 -13.44 -0.35 17.48
C ARG A 33 -12.17 -0.95 16.86
N SER A 34 -11.47 -1.82 17.59
CA SER A 34 -10.25 -2.47 17.12
C SER A 34 -10.50 -3.29 15.84
N LYS A 35 -11.62 -4.00 15.77
CA LYS A 35 -12.02 -4.75 14.57
C LYS A 35 -12.30 -3.83 13.37
N LEU A 36 -12.98 -2.69 13.60
CA LEU A 36 -13.25 -1.72 12.54
C LEU A 36 -11.97 -1.04 12.04
N GLN A 37 -11.06 -0.68 12.95
CA GLN A 37 -9.73 -0.15 12.60
C GLN A 37 -8.95 -1.15 11.74
N LYS A 38 -8.99 -2.44 12.10
CA LYS A 38 -8.36 -3.50 11.33
C LYS A 38 -8.96 -3.66 9.93
N GLN A 39 -10.29 -3.56 9.81
CA GLN A 39 -10.96 -3.59 8.52
C GLN A 39 -10.57 -2.38 7.65
N ALA A 40 -10.53 -1.18 8.23
CA ALA A 40 -10.07 0.03 7.55
C ALA A 40 -8.62 -0.13 7.07
N PHE A 41 -7.75 -0.69 7.91
CA PHE A 41 -6.36 -0.97 7.57
C PHE A 41 -6.22 -1.84 6.31
N TRP A 42 -6.98 -2.93 6.18
CA TRP A 42 -6.99 -3.73 4.94
C TRP A 42 -7.56 -2.99 3.75
N GLY A 43 -8.58 -2.15 3.98
CA GLY A 43 -9.19 -1.32 2.94
C GLY A 43 -8.21 -0.34 2.31
N GLU A 44 -7.28 0.23 3.09
CA GLU A 44 -6.25 1.13 2.55
C GLU A 44 -5.31 0.44 1.56
N PHE A 45 -4.93 -0.82 1.80
CA PHE A 45 -4.12 -1.60 0.84
C PHE A 45 -4.90 -1.94 -0.43
N GLU A 46 -6.20 -2.22 -0.33
CA GLU A 46 -7.05 -2.45 -1.49
C GLU A 46 -7.19 -1.18 -2.34
N LEU A 47 -7.35 -0.02 -1.70
CA LEU A 47 -7.36 1.28 -2.37
C LEU A 47 -6.02 1.56 -3.07
N LEU A 48 -4.90 1.29 -2.40
CA LEU A 48 -3.57 1.45 -2.95
C LEU A 48 -3.37 0.57 -4.19
N MET A 49 -3.71 -0.71 -4.09
CA MET A 49 -3.67 -1.67 -5.20
C MET A 49 -4.47 -1.14 -6.40
N LYS A 50 -5.73 -0.74 -6.17
CA LYS A 50 -6.63 -0.23 -7.22
C LYS A 50 -6.13 1.05 -7.87
N ARG A 51 -5.47 1.92 -7.11
CA ARG A 51 -4.94 3.19 -7.62
C ARG A 51 -3.74 2.95 -8.51
N TYR A 52 -2.81 2.10 -8.10
CA TYR A 52 -1.59 1.78 -8.84
C TYR A 52 -1.85 0.90 -10.06
N SER A 53 -2.81 -0.03 -9.99
CA SER A 53 -3.13 -0.91 -11.12
C SER A 53 -3.62 -0.16 -12.35
N ARG A 54 -4.27 1.01 -12.19
CA ARG A 54 -4.70 1.87 -13.29
C ARG A 54 -3.54 2.51 -14.06
N CYS A 55 -2.37 2.62 -13.44
CA CYS A 55 -1.21 3.30 -14.03
C CYS A 55 -0.34 2.35 -14.86
N VAL A 56 -0.40 1.04 -14.61
CA VAL A 56 0.44 0.04 -15.30
C VAL A 56 0.31 0.13 -16.83
N PRO A 57 -0.89 0.19 -17.45
CA PRO A 57 -0.98 0.26 -18.90
C PRO A 57 -0.34 1.52 -19.47
N ALA A 58 -0.47 2.65 -18.77
CA ALA A 58 0.12 3.91 -19.18
C ALA A 58 1.65 3.86 -19.08
N LEU A 59 2.20 3.32 -17.99
CA LEU A 59 3.65 3.17 -17.82
C LEU A 59 4.27 2.20 -18.84
N ILE A 60 3.56 1.13 -19.22
CA ILE A 60 4.00 0.24 -20.30
C ILE A 60 4.07 1.01 -21.63
N ASN A 61 3.05 1.82 -21.92
CA ASN A 61 3.07 2.66 -23.11
C ASN A 61 4.21 3.68 -23.08
N ASP A 62 4.48 4.29 -21.92
CA ASP A 62 5.59 5.22 -21.73
C ASP A 62 6.96 4.55 -21.97
N TYR A 63 7.10 3.30 -21.57
CA TYR A 63 8.34 2.52 -21.76
C TYR A 63 8.56 2.15 -23.23
N ASN A 64 7.49 1.75 -23.92
CA ASN A 64 7.53 1.39 -25.34
C ASN A 64 7.69 2.63 -26.23
N ASN A 65 7.14 3.77 -25.80
CA ASN A 65 7.18 5.04 -26.53
C ASN A 65 7.80 6.15 -25.64
N PRO A 66 9.12 6.14 -25.43
CA PRO A 66 9.82 7.04 -24.52
C PRO A 66 10.14 8.42 -25.12
N LEU A 67 9.64 8.74 -26.32
CA LEU A 67 9.74 10.06 -26.94
C LEU A 67 8.32 10.50 -27.31
N LYS A 68 7.71 11.30 -26.44
CA LYS A 68 6.33 11.75 -26.60
C LYS A 68 6.04 13.05 -25.88
N ASN A 69 4.92 13.65 -26.26
CA ASN A 69 4.52 14.99 -25.84
C ASN A 69 3.90 15.06 -24.44
N SER A 70 3.67 13.92 -23.78
CA SER A 70 3.18 13.86 -22.41
C SER A 70 3.49 12.51 -21.77
N TYR A 71 3.78 12.49 -20.47
CA TYR A 71 4.08 11.28 -19.71
C TYR A 71 3.03 11.00 -18.65
N SER A 72 2.83 9.70 -18.38
CA SER A 72 1.95 9.28 -17.31
C SER A 72 2.63 9.48 -15.96
N GLY A 73 1.89 10.11 -15.03
CA GLY A 73 2.30 10.23 -13.64
C GLY A 73 1.95 8.97 -12.85
N VAL A 74 2.72 8.73 -11.80
CA VAL A 74 2.37 7.74 -10.77
C VAL A 74 1.62 8.46 -9.65
N PRO A 75 0.52 7.91 -9.14
CA PRO A 75 -0.25 8.54 -8.08
C PRO A 75 0.60 8.74 -6.84
N GLU A 76 0.61 9.96 -6.31
CA GLU A 76 1.10 10.20 -4.96
C GLU A 76 0.24 9.42 -3.97
N PHE A 77 0.91 8.77 -3.02
CA PHE A 77 0.26 8.08 -1.91
C PHE A 77 0.85 8.56 -0.60
N ASP A 78 -0.04 8.97 0.29
CA ASP A 78 0.31 9.39 1.64
C ASP A 78 0.10 8.21 2.60
N MET A 79 1.18 7.81 3.27
CA MET A 79 1.16 6.73 4.25
C MET A 79 0.53 7.12 5.59
N THR A 80 0.19 8.39 5.80
CA THR A 80 -0.32 8.91 7.08
C THR A 80 -1.52 8.13 7.61
N ILE A 81 -2.46 7.72 6.74
CA ILE A 81 -3.63 6.93 7.18
C ILE A 81 -3.19 5.54 7.65
N ILE A 82 -2.35 4.85 6.88
CA ILE A 82 -1.82 3.53 7.23
C ILE A 82 -1.00 3.62 8.52
N ASP A 83 -0.18 4.66 8.69
CA ASP A 83 0.62 4.89 9.89
C ASP A 83 -0.23 5.14 11.13
N SER A 84 -1.28 5.95 10.99
CA SER A 84 -2.24 6.22 12.06
C SER A 84 -2.94 4.93 12.49
N LEU A 85 -3.51 4.19 11.53
CA LEU A 85 -4.17 2.91 11.80
C LEU A 85 -3.21 1.88 12.41
N SER A 86 -1.97 1.82 11.93
CA SER A 86 -0.95 0.93 12.50
C SER A 86 -0.66 1.29 13.96
N THR A 87 -0.55 2.58 14.28
CA THR A 87 -0.30 3.06 15.64
C THR A 87 -1.48 2.77 16.56
N GLU A 88 -2.72 2.97 16.09
CA GLU A 88 -3.92 2.64 16.86
C GLU A 88 -4.03 1.13 17.12
N LEU A 89 -3.70 0.30 16.13
CA LEU A 89 -3.75 -1.16 16.26
C LEU A 89 -2.70 -1.72 17.22
N CYS A 90 -1.55 -1.04 17.37
CA CYS A 90 -0.51 -1.42 18.35
C CYS A 90 -1.02 -1.45 19.79
N GLY A 91 -2.00 -0.61 20.14
CA GLY A 91 -2.63 -0.58 21.47
C GLY A 91 -3.80 -1.55 21.63
N SER A 92 -4.05 -2.41 20.65
CA SER A 92 -5.27 -3.23 20.57
C SER A 92 -5.00 -4.73 20.56
N ILE A 93 -6.06 -5.53 20.68
CA ILE A 93 -5.97 -7.00 20.55
C ILE A 93 -5.67 -7.45 19.11
N GLU A 94 -5.86 -6.57 18.13
CA GLU A 94 -5.68 -6.85 16.70
C GLU A 94 -4.31 -6.39 16.19
N LEU A 95 -3.25 -6.78 16.90
CA LEU A 95 -1.88 -6.35 16.62
C LEU A 95 -1.40 -6.78 15.23
N LEU A 96 -0.63 -5.90 14.57
CA LEU A 96 0.05 -6.23 13.32
C LEU A 96 1.25 -7.15 13.56
N ASN A 97 1.39 -8.18 12.72
CA ASN A 97 2.54 -9.07 12.77
C ASN A 97 3.83 -8.36 12.27
N THR A 98 4.98 -9.00 12.43
CA THR A 98 6.28 -8.41 12.03
C THR A 98 6.34 -8.12 10.52
N ASP A 99 5.98 -9.09 9.69
CA ASP A 99 6.05 -8.95 8.22
C ASP A 99 5.13 -7.85 7.69
N GLN A 100 3.94 -7.65 8.29
CA GLN A 100 3.05 -6.54 7.97
C GLN A 100 3.69 -5.19 8.28
N ARG A 101 4.36 -5.07 9.43
CA ARG A 101 5.06 -3.84 9.84
C ARG A 101 6.27 -3.58 8.94
N GLU A 102 7.02 -4.62 8.60
CA GLU A 102 8.11 -4.54 7.64
C GLU A 102 7.64 -4.12 6.24
N LEU A 103 6.47 -4.62 5.79
CA LEU A 103 5.86 -4.17 4.54
C LEU A 103 5.54 -2.68 4.57
N ILE A 104 4.94 -2.17 5.66
CA ILE A 104 4.64 -0.74 5.81
C ILE A 104 5.92 0.11 5.68
N ILE A 105 6.99 -0.30 6.35
CA ILE A 105 8.29 0.37 6.28
C ILE A 105 8.86 0.31 4.85
N GLY A 106 8.82 -0.86 4.22
CA GLY A 106 9.28 -1.06 2.85
C GLY A 106 8.53 -0.18 1.84
N LEU A 107 7.21 -0.10 1.95
CA LEU A 107 6.37 0.74 1.08
C LEU A 107 6.74 2.22 1.16
N LYS A 108 7.09 2.75 2.34
CA LYS A 108 7.58 4.14 2.48
C LYS A 108 8.85 4.38 1.65
N GLY A 109 9.78 3.43 1.68
CA GLY A 109 10.98 3.48 0.85
C GLY A 109 10.65 3.49 -0.64
N ILE A 110 9.74 2.60 -1.08
CA ILE A 110 9.32 2.52 -2.48
C ILE A 110 8.63 3.83 -2.92
N PHE A 111 7.72 4.41 -2.13
CA PHE A 111 7.07 5.67 -2.51
C PHE A 111 8.04 6.84 -2.61
N THR A 112 9.05 6.89 -1.74
CA THR A 112 10.10 7.90 -1.82
C THR A 112 10.90 7.75 -3.12
N LYS A 113 11.23 6.51 -3.49
CA LYS A 113 11.90 6.19 -4.75
C LYS A 113 11.05 6.55 -5.97
N ILE A 114 9.76 6.19 -5.99
CA ILE A 114 8.83 6.53 -7.07
C ILE A 114 8.74 8.05 -7.28
N LYS A 115 8.67 8.83 -6.19
CA LYS A 115 8.69 10.29 -6.27
C LYS A 115 9.96 10.80 -6.93
N SER A 116 11.13 10.30 -6.50
CA SER A 116 12.43 10.65 -7.10
C SER A 116 12.51 10.29 -8.58
N LEU A 117 12.07 9.08 -8.97
CA LEU A 117 12.08 8.63 -10.36
C LEU A 117 11.13 9.46 -11.24
N SER A 118 9.97 9.83 -10.71
CA SER A 118 9.01 10.69 -11.40
C SER A 118 9.59 12.10 -11.63
N MET A 119 10.34 12.64 -10.67
CA MET A 119 11.06 13.92 -10.83
C MET A 119 12.12 13.83 -11.93
N LYS A 120 12.96 12.78 -11.93
CA LYS A 120 13.98 12.56 -12.97
C LYS A 120 13.39 12.46 -14.37
N ARG A 121 12.26 11.74 -14.52
CA ARG A 121 11.53 11.69 -15.81
C ARG A 121 11.00 13.05 -16.22
N ASN A 122 10.52 13.84 -15.28
CA ASN A 122 10.04 15.19 -15.57
C ASN A 122 11.19 16.11 -16.02
N GLU A 123 12.37 16.02 -15.39
CA GLU A 123 13.57 16.75 -15.82
C GLU A 123 13.97 16.40 -17.26
N LEU A 124 14.03 15.10 -17.58
CA LEU A 124 14.29 14.64 -18.95
C LEU A 124 13.22 15.10 -19.94
N PHE A 125 11.96 15.15 -19.52
CA PHE A 125 10.89 15.66 -20.36
C PHE A 125 11.03 17.16 -20.64
N GLN A 126 11.43 17.96 -19.65
CA GLN A 126 11.71 19.38 -19.88
C GLN A 126 12.88 19.57 -20.85
N GLN A 127 13.92 18.75 -20.74
CA GLN A 127 15.05 18.75 -21.69
C GLN A 127 14.62 18.37 -23.11
N LEU A 128 13.71 17.39 -23.24
CA LEU A 128 13.16 16.97 -24.53
C LEU A 128 12.45 18.12 -25.23
N ILE A 129 11.71 18.93 -24.47
CA ILE A 129 11.00 20.10 -24.99
C ILE A 129 11.96 21.24 -25.33
N SER A 130 13.06 21.42 -24.58
CA SER A 130 13.97 22.56 -24.75
C SER A 130 15.02 22.39 -25.84
N ASP A 131 15.67 21.22 -25.93
CA ASP A 131 16.93 21.05 -26.69
C ASP A 131 16.84 20.05 -27.85
N CYS A 132 15.68 19.44 -28.12
CA CYS A 132 15.41 18.50 -29.22
C CYS A 132 16.41 17.33 -29.39
N ASN A 133 17.25 17.03 -28.39
CA ASN A 133 18.26 15.98 -28.51
C ASN A 133 17.69 14.61 -28.10
N GLU A 134 16.76 14.11 -28.93
CA GLU A 134 15.97 12.90 -28.67
C GLU A 134 16.82 11.65 -28.39
N SER A 135 17.98 11.55 -29.06
CA SER A 135 18.87 10.38 -28.96
C SER A 135 19.47 10.20 -27.56
N GLU A 136 19.79 11.31 -26.88
CA GLU A 136 20.37 11.32 -25.54
C GLU A 136 19.32 11.09 -24.45
N ILE A 137 18.04 11.39 -24.74
CA ILE A 137 16.93 11.29 -23.79
C ILE A 137 16.25 9.92 -23.84
N TYR A 138 16.23 9.27 -25.00
CA TYR A 138 15.53 7.99 -25.20
C TYR A 138 15.93 6.93 -24.15
N GLN A 139 17.24 6.67 -24.00
CA GLN A 139 17.73 5.61 -23.11
C GLN A 139 17.48 5.94 -21.62
N PRO A 140 17.82 7.13 -21.10
CA PRO A 140 17.49 7.50 -19.73
C PRO A 140 15.99 7.49 -19.42
N MET A 141 15.14 7.97 -20.35
CA MET A 141 13.70 7.98 -20.16
C MET A 141 13.14 6.56 -20.06
N GLN A 142 13.58 5.67 -20.95
CA GLN A 142 13.20 4.27 -20.93
C GLN A 142 13.69 3.56 -19.66
N PHE A 143 14.92 3.85 -19.22
CA PHE A 143 15.49 3.31 -17.98
C PHE A 143 14.70 3.70 -16.73
N TYR A 144 14.40 4.98 -16.53
CA TYR A 144 13.62 5.40 -15.36
C TYR A 144 12.17 4.91 -15.42
N THR A 145 11.60 4.79 -16.62
CA THR A 145 10.26 4.21 -16.77
C THR A 145 10.26 2.72 -16.43
N ALA A 146 11.32 1.98 -16.77
CA ALA A 146 11.50 0.59 -16.38
C ALA A 146 11.58 0.42 -14.85
N GLN A 147 12.35 1.28 -14.17
CA GLN A 147 12.44 1.27 -12.71
C GLN A 147 11.08 1.57 -12.05
N LEU A 148 10.35 2.56 -12.57
CA LEU A 148 8.99 2.85 -12.09
C LEU A 148 8.05 1.67 -12.30
N LEU A 149 8.12 0.99 -13.45
CA LEU A 149 7.31 -0.20 -13.70
C LEU A 149 7.57 -1.29 -12.65
N LEU A 150 8.85 -1.59 -12.34
CA LEU A 150 9.19 -2.58 -11.30
C LEU A 150 8.69 -2.19 -9.91
N ASP A 151 8.88 -0.94 -9.51
CA ASP A 151 8.41 -0.46 -8.20
C ASP A 151 6.87 -0.51 -8.10
N VAL A 152 6.17 -0.18 -9.19
CA VAL A 152 4.69 -0.19 -9.26
C VAL A 152 4.14 -1.61 -9.21
N ILE A 153 4.71 -2.58 -9.95
CA ILE A 153 4.23 -3.97 -9.88
C ILE A 153 4.53 -4.60 -8.52
N GLN A 154 5.64 -4.22 -7.87
CA GLN A 154 5.97 -4.67 -6.53
C GLN A 154 4.93 -4.17 -5.51
N ILE A 155 4.53 -2.90 -5.59
CA ILE A 155 3.43 -2.35 -4.77
C ILE A 155 2.15 -3.14 -5.02
N ILE A 156 1.74 -3.32 -6.28
CA ILE A 156 0.49 -4.05 -6.61
C ILE A 156 0.53 -5.48 -6.07
N PHE A 157 1.66 -6.17 -6.23
CA PHE A 157 1.84 -7.53 -5.75
C PHE A 157 1.67 -7.63 -4.22
N TYR A 158 2.43 -6.84 -3.45
CA TYR A 158 2.39 -6.94 -2.00
C TYR A 158 1.08 -6.40 -1.40
N THR A 159 0.48 -5.40 -2.03
CA THR A 159 -0.84 -4.88 -1.62
C THR A 159 -1.95 -5.90 -1.89
N CYS A 160 -1.94 -6.59 -3.04
CA CYS A 160 -2.84 -7.71 -3.29
C CYS A 160 -2.63 -8.82 -2.26
N LYS A 161 -1.37 -9.20 -2.02
CA LYS A 161 -1.01 -10.27 -1.09
C LYS A 161 -1.46 -9.98 0.35
N ILE A 162 -1.22 -8.77 0.87
CA ILE A 162 -1.65 -8.42 2.22
C ILE A 162 -3.18 -8.31 2.34
N SER A 163 -3.87 -7.89 1.28
CA SER A 163 -5.33 -7.86 1.25
C SER A 163 -5.94 -9.27 1.25
N ASP A 164 -5.30 -10.23 0.58
CA ASP A 164 -5.75 -11.62 0.51
C ASP A 164 -5.45 -12.39 1.81
N GLU A 165 -4.20 -12.32 2.27
CA GLU A 165 -3.73 -13.13 3.42
C GLU A 165 -4.04 -12.48 4.78
N LYS A 166 -4.19 -11.15 4.80
CA LYS A 166 -4.49 -10.35 6.00
C LYS A 166 -3.56 -10.72 7.14
N GLN A 167 -4.10 -11.35 8.18
CA GLN A 167 -3.38 -11.73 9.39
C GLN A 167 -2.28 -12.77 9.19
N ASN A 168 -2.42 -13.58 8.16
CA ASN A 168 -1.45 -14.62 7.84
C ASN A 168 -0.38 -14.12 6.85
N PHE A 169 -0.34 -12.81 6.58
CA PHE A 169 0.65 -12.23 5.69
C PHE A 169 2.07 -12.57 6.16
N THR A 170 2.83 -13.17 5.27
CA THR A 170 4.27 -13.36 5.43
C THR A 170 5.05 -12.95 4.18
N PHE A 171 6.31 -12.60 4.32
CA PHE A 171 7.17 -12.47 3.14
C PHE A 171 7.50 -13.83 2.53
N GLY A 172 7.77 -13.81 1.22
CA GLY A 172 8.18 -14.97 0.45
C GLY A 172 9.19 -14.55 -0.61
N LYS A 173 9.79 -15.55 -1.27
CA LYS A 173 10.68 -15.30 -2.40
C LYS A 173 9.86 -15.27 -3.68
N TYR A 174 9.70 -14.08 -4.25
CA TYR A 174 8.95 -13.85 -5.48
C TYR A 174 9.86 -13.21 -6.51
N SER A 175 9.84 -13.75 -7.72
CA SER A 175 10.52 -13.15 -8.87
C SER A 175 9.74 -11.93 -9.37
N VAL A 176 10.40 -11.10 -10.18
CA VAL A 176 9.74 -10.00 -10.90
C VAL A 176 8.62 -10.53 -11.78
N GLN A 177 8.78 -11.72 -12.35
CA GLN A 177 7.76 -12.36 -13.21
C GLN A 177 6.49 -12.69 -12.43
N ASP A 178 6.63 -13.23 -11.21
CA ASP A 178 5.47 -13.50 -10.33
C ASP A 178 4.72 -12.21 -10.00
N GLN A 179 5.46 -11.14 -9.70
CA GLN A 179 4.90 -9.83 -9.39
C GLN A 179 4.18 -9.22 -10.61
N ALA A 180 4.81 -9.32 -11.79
CA ALA A 180 4.29 -8.81 -13.04
C ALA A 180 3.01 -9.54 -13.47
N GLU A 181 2.93 -10.86 -13.30
CA GLU A 181 1.72 -11.63 -13.61
C GLU A 181 0.53 -11.17 -12.77
N VAL A 182 0.73 -11.01 -11.46
CA VAL A 182 -0.30 -10.48 -10.56
C VAL A 182 -0.68 -9.05 -10.94
N ALA A 183 0.29 -8.19 -11.21
CA ALA A 183 0.02 -6.81 -11.60
C ALA A 183 -0.76 -6.73 -12.93
N CYS A 184 -0.38 -7.50 -13.95
CA CYS A 184 -1.10 -7.59 -15.21
C CYS A 184 -2.55 -8.04 -15.02
N ARG A 185 -2.77 -9.06 -14.18
CA ARG A 185 -4.12 -9.56 -13.84
C ARG A 185 -4.97 -8.48 -13.17
N VAL A 186 -4.44 -7.81 -12.14
CA VAL A 186 -5.17 -6.75 -11.41
C VAL A 186 -5.43 -5.52 -12.29
N SER A 187 -4.49 -5.20 -13.18
CA SER A 187 -4.59 -4.13 -14.17
C SER A 187 -5.43 -4.47 -15.41
N LYS A 188 -5.94 -5.71 -15.51
CA LYS A 188 -6.73 -6.20 -16.66
C LYS A 188 -6.00 -6.07 -18.01
N ILE A 189 -4.69 -6.35 -18.01
CA ILE A 189 -3.88 -6.41 -19.23
C ILE A 189 -3.31 -7.81 -19.42
N LYS A 190 -2.97 -8.16 -20.67
CA LYS A 190 -2.32 -9.44 -20.97
C LYS A 190 -0.89 -9.43 -20.43
N TYR A 191 -0.55 -10.46 -19.67
CA TYR A 191 0.83 -10.71 -19.26
C TYR A 191 1.68 -11.16 -20.47
N ASP A 192 2.84 -10.53 -20.64
CA ASP A 192 3.83 -10.88 -21.65
C ASP A 192 5.19 -11.11 -20.98
N LYS A 193 5.58 -12.37 -20.87
CA LYS A 193 6.85 -12.78 -20.26
C LYS A 193 8.07 -12.13 -20.90
N ASN A 194 8.08 -12.02 -22.23
CA ASN A 194 9.26 -11.50 -22.96
C ASN A 194 9.45 -10.01 -22.69
N PHE A 195 8.35 -9.26 -22.62
CA PHE A 195 8.37 -7.85 -22.24
C PHE A 195 8.99 -7.64 -20.85
N TRP A 196 8.53 -8.37 -19.84
CA TRP A 196 9.02 -8.23 -18.47
C TRP A 196 10.46 -8.71 -18.31
N GLN A 197 10.86 -9.79 -19.00
CA GLN A 197 12.27 -10.21 -19.04
C GLN A 197 13.16 -9.15 -19.68
N GLY A 198 12.68 -8.47 -20.74
CA GLY A 198 13.40 -7.35 -21.35
C GLY A 198 13.58 -6.17 -20.40
N ILE A 199 12.59 -5.87 -19.57
CA ILE A 199 12.71 -4.87 -18.49
C ILE A 199 13.81 -5.25 -17.50
N GLU A 200 13.82 -6.50 -17.01
CA GLU A 200 14.83 -6.98 -16.05
C GLU A 200 16.25 -6.90 -16.63
N GLN A 201 16.44 -7.38 -17.86
CA GLN A 201 17.74 -7.37 -18.53
C GLN A 201 18.29 -5.96 -18.72
N ARG A 202 17.41 -5.00 -19.07
CA ARG A 202 17.80 -3.61 -19.26
C ARG A 202 18.30 -2.96 -17.97
N LEU A 203 17.68 -3.30 -16.84
CA LEU A 203 18.09 -2.77 -15.54
C LEU A 203 19.35 -3.45 -14.99
N ALA A 204 19.63 -4.69 -15.42
CA ALA A 204 20.87 -5.38 -15.06
C ALA A 204 22.09 -4.90 -15.88
N ALA A 205 21.86 -4.25 -17.02
CA ALA A 205 22.91 -3.78 -17.93
C ALA A 205 23.33 -2.31 -17.69
N ALA A 206 22.69 -1.63 -16.74
CA ALA A 206 22.92 -0.23 -16.40
C ALA A 206 23.70 -0.09 -15.08
#